data_AF-A0A2S9Y456-F1
#
_entry.id   AF-A0A2S9Y456-F1
#
_cell.length_a   1.000
_cell.length_b   1.000
_cell.length_c   1.000
_cell.angle_alpha   90.00
_cell.angle_beta   90.00
_cell.angle_gamma   90.00
#
_symmetry.space_group_name_H-M   'P 1'
#
loop_
_entity.id
_entity.type
_entity.pdbx_description
1 polymer ?
#
loop_
_entity_poly.entity_id
_entity_poly.type
_entity_poly.pdbx_seq_one_letter_code
_entity_poly.pdbx_strand_id
1 'polypeptide(L)'
;MVVSNRLVVTLVAGFSIGAALPSLQGCSVPNAEHCVNNGGDEYCAQQHSDWAEAYCSDNSCLAADEKTEDGCTEVIPQGCWYCDGRDEPECSGMAEGDGDGDGDGDGDPPGDGDGEGDGDGDGDGDTSCMGDEDCTAPMMPFCDLDNGVCVGCDETADPDGSCAGADPNMPVCEGAACVQCTADVQSACTGTTPICDVAGNVCVGCVDHEQCSDSACNFAEGNCFDPANILHVDGNNGVICGAADGSEALPYCTVGAAIVNAPNESVIVIHELIGEAAYQEDTTVTGTLAMFAAVGDAPILRGFNGNPAVTVAVAGTLFMRGIQISLSTAPGFRVNGGAAWVESSRIVNNPGGGWSLLAAVH
;
A
#
# COMPACT_ATOMS: atom_id res chain seq x y z
N MET A 1 75.97 44.89 -0.97
CA MET A 1 76.08 43.43 -0.75
C MET A 1 75.17 43.07 0.42
N VAL A 2 73.88 42.93 0.16
CA VAL A 2 72.89 42.30 1.05
C VAL A 2 71.88 41.66 0.11
N VAL A 3 71.86 40.32 0.11
CA VAL A 3 71.08 39.49 -0.80
C VAL A 3 69.65 39.37 -0.25
N SER A 4 68.69 39.67 -1.10
CA SER A 4 67.25 39.46 -0.88
C SER A 4 66.95 37.97 -1.00
N ASN A 5 66.40 37.36 0.04
CA ASN A 5 65.99 35.96 0.04
C ASN A 5 64.46 35.88 0.06
N ARG A 6 63.85 35.69 -1.11
CA ARG A 6 62.42 35.43 -1.26
C ARG A 6 62.21 33.92 -1.22
N LEU A 7 61.58 33.45 -0.15
CA LEU A 7 61.13 32.06 -0.01
C LEU A 7 59.88 31.87 -0.88
N VAL A 8 60.01 31.13 -1.98
CA VAL A 8 58.91 30.68 -2.83
C VAL A 8 58.44 29.34 -2.27
N VAL A 9 57.30 29.34 -1.58
CA VAL A 9 56.62 28.10 -1.16
C VAL A 9 55.79 27.63 -2.35
N THR A 10 56.25 26.56 -3.00
CA THR A 10 55.52 25.86 -4.07
C THR A 10 54.63 24.82 -3.40
N LEU A 11 53.34 25.09 -3.33
CA LEU A 11 52.34 24.15 -2.79
C LEU A 11 51.92 23.22 -3.93
N VAL A 12 52.47 22.00 -3.93
CA VAL A 12 52.13 20.94 -4.88
C VAL A 12 50.74 20.42 -4.50
N ALA A 13 49.72 20.81 -5.27
CA ALA A 13 48.40 20.21 -5.20
C ALA A 13 48.47 18.80 -5.83
N GLY A 14 48.53 17.78 -4.97
CA GLY A 14 48.32 16.39 -5.37
C GLY A 14 46.86 16.17 -5.72
N PHE A 15 46.56 16.11 -7.01
CA PHE A 15 45.26 15.74 -7.53
C PHE A 15 45.13 14.21 -7.46
N SER A 16 44.64 13.70 -6.32
CA SER A 16 44.24 12.30 -6.20
C SER A 16 42.93 12.13 -6.97
N ILE A 17 43.02 11.67 -8.21
CA ILE A 17 41.87 11.12 -8.94
C ILE A 17 41.49 9.81 -8.23
N GLY A 18 40.65 9.93 -7.20
CA GLY A 18 39.93 8.80 -6.64
C GLY A 18 38.90 8.38 -7.67
N ALA A 19 39.23 7.37 -8.47
CA ALA A 19 38.25 6.60 -9.19
C ALA A 19 37.34 5.94 -8.14
N ALA A 20 36.22 6.59 -7.83
CA ALA A 20 35.11 5.96 -7.15
C ALA A 20 34.59 4.89 -8.11
N LEU A 21 35.07 3.67 -7.93
CA LEU A 21 34.36 2.49 -8.42
C LEU A 21 32.98 2.56 -7.77
N PRO A 22 31.87 2.63 -8.53
CA PRO A 22 30.58 2.35 -7.95
C PRO A 22 30.70 0.93 -7.38
N SER A 23 30.53 0.80 -6.07
CA SER A 23 30.16 -0.48 -5.49
C SER A 23 28.85 -0.85 -6.18
N LEU A 24 28.96 -1.65 -7.25
CA LEU A 24 27.86 -2.39 -7.80
C LEU A 24 27.33 -3.20 -6.62
N GLN A 25 26.30 -2.67 -5.96
CA GLN A 25 25.37 -3.50 -5.21
C GLN A 25 24.96 -4.55 -6.22
N GLY A 26 25.40 -5.78 -5.96
CA GLY A 26 25.36 -6.86 -6.92
C GLY A 26 23.96 -6.91 -7.51
N CYS A 27 23.86 -6.84 -8.84
CA CYS A 27 22.74 -7.46 -9.49
C CYS A 27 22.73 -8.88 -8.92
N SER A 28 21.75 -9.20 -8.06
CA SER A 28 21.49 -10.57 -7.67
C SER A 28 21.22 -11.28 -8.98
N VAL A 29 22.24 -11.96 -9.50
CA VAL A 29 22.08 -12.75 -10.72
C VAL A 29 21.02 -13.76 -10.32
N PRO A 30 19.85 -13.77 -10.98
CA PRO A 30 18.82 -14.75 -10.69
C PRO A 30 19.48 -16.13 -10.72
N ASN A 31 19.28 -16.94 -9.68
CA ASN A 31 19.85 -18.28 -9.67
C ASN A 31 19.28 -19.05 -10.87
N ALA A 32 20.14 -19.35 -11.84
CA ALA A 32 19.73 -19.99 -13.08
C ALA A 32 19.24 -21.43 -12.84
N GLU A 33 19.56 -22.03 -11.70
CA GLU A 33 19.12 -23.39 -11.31
C GLU A 33 17.89 -23.38 -10.38
N HIS A 34 17.27 -22.21 -10.19
CA HIS A 34 16.06 -22.10 -9.40
C HIS A 34 14.84 -22.56 -10.19
N CYS A 35 13.90 -23.27 -9.56
CA CYS A 35 12.73 -23.88 -10.20
C CYS A 35 11.87 -22.86 -10.96
N VAL A 36 11.71 -21.64 -10.43
CA VAL A 36 11.03 -20.50 -11.10
C VAL A 36 11.61 -20.21 -12.49
N ASN A 37 12.90 -20.46 -12.71
CA ASN A 37 13.58 -20.25 -13.99
C ASN A 37 13.64 -21.51 -14.87
N ASN A 38 13.20 -22.67 -14.37
CA ASN A 38 13.37 -23.98 -15.02
C ASN A 38 12.07 -24.78 -15.21
N GLY A 39 10.90 -24.13 -15.08
CA GLY A 39 9.62 -24.78 -15.36
C GLY A 39 8.83 -25.22 -14.13
N GLY A 40 9.06 -24.61 -12.96
CA GLY A 40 8.20 -24.78 -11.80
C GLY A 40 8.26 -26.18 -11.19
N ASP A 41 7.09 -26.73 -10.87
CA ASP A 41 6.91 -28.03 -10.21
C ASP A 41 7.49 -29.18 -11.03
N GLU A 42 7.36 -29.16 -12.36
CA GLU A 42 7.99 -30.17 -13.23
C GLU A 42 9.51 -30.27 -13.05
N TYR A 43 10.19 -29.14 -12.81
CA TYR A 43 11.62 -29.13 -12.51
C TYR A 43 11.90 -29.78 -11.16
N CYS A 44 11.09 -29.45 -10.14
CA CYS A 44 11.25 -30.01 -8.81
C CYS A 44 11.00 -31.52 -8.78
N ALA A 45 10.01 -32.02 -9.52
CA ALA A 45 9.75 -33.44 -9.67
C ALA A 45 10.91 -34.19 -10.36
N GLN A 46 11.63 -33.51 -11.27
CA GLN A 46 12.81 -34.08 -11.93
C GLN A 46 14.06 -34.08 -11.02
N GLN A 47 14.27 -33.01 -10.24
CA GLN A 47 15.41 -32.91 -9.34
C GLN A 47 15.26 -33.80 -8.10
N HIS A 48 14.04 -33.91 -7.57
CA HIS A 48 13.72 -34.66 -6.35
C HIS A 48 12.78 -35.82 -6.64
N SER A 49 13.27 -36.78 -7.43
CA SER A 49 12.51 -37.98 -7.82
C SER A 49 12.12 -38.91 -6.65
N ASP A 50 12.66 -38.66 -5.46
CA ASP A 50 12.35 -39.36 -4.22
C ASP A 50 11.17 -38.75 -3.45
N TRP A 51 10.71 -37.56 -3.81
CA TRP A 51 9.55 -36.92 -3.20
C TRP A 51 8.26 -37.44 -3.86
N ALA A 52 7.24 -37.69 -3.04
CA ALA A 52 5.93 -38.09 -3.55
C ALA A 52 5.29 -36.96 -4.38
N GLU A 53 5.50 -35.72 -3.92
CA GLU A 53 5.06 -34.49 -4.55
C GLU A 53 6.16 -33.44 -4.37
N ALA A 54 6.42 -32.64 -5.40
CA ALA A 54 7.48 -31.63 -5.37
C ALA A 54 6.94 -30.32 -5.94
N TYR A 55 7.10 -29.24 -5.18
CA TYR A 55 6.52 -27.93 -5.43
C TYR A 55 7.61 -26.88 -5.56
N CYS A 56 7.40 -25.90 -6.43
CA CYS A 56 8.31 -24.78 -6.65
C CYS A 56 7.88 -23.55 -5.85
N SER A 57 8.82 -22.96 -5.11
CA SER A 57 8.66 -21.74 -4.34
C SER A 57 9.66 -20.68 -4.79
N ASP A 58 9.28 -19.40 -4.81
CA ASP A 58 10.22 -18.28 -4.96
C ASP A 58 11.02 -17.96 -3.68
N ASN A 59 10.87 -18.79 -2.64
CA ASN A 59 11.45 -18.64 -1.31
C ASN A 59 11.02 -17.37 -0.55
N SER A 60 10.07 -16.58 -1.04
CA SER A 60 9.66 -15.33 -0.40
C SER A 60 8.83 -15.57 0.88
N CYS A 61 7.99 -16.61 0.88
CA CYS A 61 7.12 -16.98 2.00
C CYS A 61 7.70 -18.03 2.96
N LEU A 62 8.86 -18.61 2.64
CA LEU A 62 9.50 -19.64 3.48
C LEU A 62 10.37 -19.04 4.59
N ALA A 63 10.44 -19.73 5.73
CA ALA A 63 11.38 -19.39 6.79
C ALA A 63 12.83 -19.56 6.30
N ALA A 64 13.78 -18.82 6.89
CA ALA A 64 15.16 -18.79 6.40
C ALA A 64 15.88 -20.15 6.39
N ASP A 65 15.44 -21.08 7.24
CA ASP A 65 15.92 -22.46 7.34
C ASP A 65 15.19 -23.46 6.41
N GLU A 66 14.09 -23.03 5.79
CA GLU A 66 13.31 -23.82 4.83
C GLU A 66 13.63 -23.46 3.37
N LYS A 67 14.35 -22.35 3.15
CA LYS A 67 14.75 -21.91 1.81
C LYS A 67 15.75 -22.87 1.19
N THR A 68 15.42 -23.39 0.02
CA THR A 68 16.30 -24.25 -0.78
C THR A 68 16.96 -23.43 -1.89
N GLU A 69 18.18 -23.81 -2.28
CA GLU A 69 18.92 -23.10 -3.33
C GLU A 69 18.24 -23.22 -4.70
N ASP A 70 17.58 -24.35 -4.95
CA ASP A 70 16.82 -24.67 -6.15
C ASP A 70 15.34 -24.25 -6.07
N GLY A 71 14.85 -23.81 -4.90
CA GLY A 71 13.47 -23.35 -4.69
C GLY A 71 12.44 -24.47 -4.56
N CYS A 72 12.85 -25.74 -4.50
CA CYS A 72 11.94 -26.87 -4.41
C CYS A 72 11.57 -27.24 -2.96
N THR A 73 10.30 -27.60 -2.72
CA THR A 73 9.78 -28.06 -1.43
C THR A 73 8.89 -29.30 -1.58
N GLU A 74 8.86 -30.19 -0.57
CA GLU A 74 7.99 -31.39 -0.55
C GLU A 74 6.54 -31.08 -0.11
N VAL A 75 6.34 -29.92 0.50
CA VAL A 75 5.03 -29.44 0.98
C VAL A 75 4.66 -28.16 0.26
N ILE A 76 3.38 -28.00 -0.09
CA ILE A 76 2.83 -26.81 -0.77
C ILE A 76 3.10 -25.54 0.07
N PRO A 77 3.92 -24.60 -0.43
CA PRO A 77 4.21 -23.36 0.27
C PRO A 77 3.01 -22.40 0.15
N GLN A 78 2.48 -21.93 1.27
CA GLN A 78 1.30 -21.05 1.29
C GLN A 78 1.68 -19.62 0.86
N GLY A 79 1.10 -19.14 -0.25
CA GLY A 79 1.27 -17.76 -0.72
C GLY A 79 2.54 -17.47 -1.52
N CYS A 80 3.33 -18.49 -1.89
CA CYS A 80 4.45 -18.32 -2.82
C CYS A 80 4.74 -19.57 -3.67
N TRP A 81 3.70 -20.34 -3.98
CA TRP A 81 3.77 -21.51 -4.86
C TRP A 81 3.71 -21.10 -6.34
N TYR A 82 4.54 -21.74 -7.16
CA TYR A 82 4.73 -21.44 -8.58
C TYR A 82 4.57 -22.71 -9.44
N CYS A 83 3.34 -23.08 -9.80
CA CYS A 83 3.11 -24.31 -10.57
C CYS A 83 3.31 -24.05 -12.07
N ASP A 84 4.28 -24.77 -12.67
CA ASP A 84 4.65 -24.77 -14.08
C ASP A 84 4.77 -23.38 -14.75
N GLY A 85 5.23 -22.38 -13.98
CA GLY A 85 5.42 -21.02 -14.47
C GLY A 85 4.21 -20.08 -14.31
N ARG A 86 3.21 -20.46 -13.51
CA ARG A 86 2.01 -19.67 -13.21
C ARG A 86 1.83 -19.47 -11.70
N ASP A 87 1.14 -18.40 -11.33
CA ASP A 87 0.85 -18.07 -9.94
C ASP A 87 -0.28 -18.97 -9.37
N GLU A 88 -0.26 -19.20 -8.05
CA GLU A 88 -1.18 -20.04 -7.26
C GLU A 88 -2.68 -20.01 -7.68
N PRO A 89 -3.32 -18.87 -8.03
CA PRO A 89 -4.72 -18.84 -8.42
C PRO A 89 -5.02 -19.65 -9.70
N GLU A 90 -4.07 -19.74 -10.63
CA GLU A 90 -4.21 -20.47 -11.90
C GLU A 90 -4.01 -21.98 -11.74
N CYS A 91 -3.49 -22.42 -10.59
CA CYS A 91 -3.07 -23.81 -10.35
C CYS A 91 -4.17 -24.65 -9.66
N SER A 92 -5.21 -23.99 -9.15
CA SER A 92 -6.36 -24.61 -8.47
C SER A 92 -7.23 -25.52 -9.35
N GLY A 93 -6.98 -25.58 -10.67
CA GLY A 93 -7.79 -26.33 -11.64
C GLY A 93 -7.24 -27.67 -12.13
N MET A 94 -6.05 -28.12 -11.66
CA MET A 94 -5.43 -29.37 -12.16
C MET A 94 -5.38 -30.53 -11.15
N ALA A 95 -5.79 -30.31 -9.90
CA ALA A 95 -5.85 -31.35 -8.90
C ALA A 95 -7.20 -32.08 -8.95
N GLU A 96 -7.44 -32.89 -9.98
CA GLU A 96 -8.33 -34.07 -9.96
C GLU A 96 -8.22 -34.80 -11.31
N GLY A 97 -7.17 -35.60 -11.44
CA GLY A 97 -6.99 -36.52 -12.57
C GLY A 97 -7.71 -37.83 -12.31
N ASP A 98 -8.67 -38.12 -13.19
CA ASP A 98 -9.53 -39.30 -13.23
C ASP A 98 -8.76 -40.63 -13.15
N GLY A 99 -8.96 -41.35 -12.03
CA GLY A 99 -8.54 -42.73 -11.86
C GLY A 99 -9.65 -43.70 -12.24
N ASP A 100 -9.78 -44.03 -13.53
CA ASP A 100 -10.59 -45.14 -14.01
C ASP A 100 -10.03 -46.47 -13.46
N GLY A 101 -10.80 -47.11 -12.58
CA GLY A 101 -10.47 -48.39 -11.97
C GLY A 101 -11.72 -49.25 -11.78
N ASP A 102 -12.09 -49.96 -12.84
CA ASP A 102 -13.14 -50.98 -12.88
C ASP A 102 -13.00 -52.00 -11.74
N GLY A 103 -14.04 -52.16 -10.95
CA GLY A 103 -14.08 -53.06 -9.80
C GLY A 103 -15.48 -53.65 -9.58
N ASP A 104 -15.92 -54.47 -10.53
CA ASP A 104 -17.12 -55.31 -10.43
C ASP A 104 -17.08 -56.16 -9.14
N GLY A 105 -18.07 -55.96 -8.28
CA GLY A 105 -18.22 -56.65 -7.00
C GLY A 105 -19.67 -56.98 -6.70
N ASP A 106 -20.26 -57.85 -7.52
CA ASP A 106 -21.54 -58.51 -7.28
C ASP A 106 -21.58 -59.18 -5.90
N GLY A 107 -22.60 -58.86 -5.10
CA GLY A 107 -22.73 -59.40 -3.75
C GLY A 107 -24.09 -59.18 -3.08
N ASP A 108 -25.19 -59.56 -3.73
CA ASP A 108 -26.44 -59.85 -3.02
C ASP A 108 -26.32 -61.14 -2.20
N PRO A 109 -26.92 -61.20 -1.00
CA PRO A 109 -28.15 -62.00 -0.87
C PRO A 109 -29.24 -61.35 0.02
N PRO A 110 -30.49 -61.87 -0.05
CA PRO A 110 -31.67 -61.17 0.44
C PRO A 110 -31.86 -61.37 1.95
N GLY A 111 -32.28 -60.29 2.62
CA GLY A 111 -32.69 -60.30 4.02
C GLY A 111 -34.07 -59.65 4.15
N ASP A 112 -35.10 -60.50 4.16
CA ASP A 112 -36.46 -60.14 4.50
C ASP A 112 -36.51 -59.65 5.96
N GLY A 113 -37.11 -58.48 6.18
CA GLY A 113 -37.17 -57.84 7.49
C GLY A 113 -38.28 -56.80 7.56
N ASP A 114 -39.50 -57.31 7.64
CA ASP A 114 -40.73 -56.55 7.88
C ASP A 114 -40.58 -55.69 9.15
N GLY A 115 -40.62 -54.37 8.97
CA GLY A 115 -40.58 -53.39 10.05
C GLY A 115 -41.50 -52.23 9.72
N GLU A 116 -42.80 -52.45 9.86
CA GLU A 116 -43.78 -51.35 9.93
C GLU A 116 -43.54 -50.56 11.22
N GLY A 117 -43.00 -49.36 11.05
CA GLY A 117 -42.83 -48.34 12.06
C GLY A 117 -43.31 -47.01 11.51
N ASP A 118 -44.62 -46.81 11.54
CA ASP A 118 -45.26 -45.50 11.41
C ASP A 118 -44.76 -44.58 12.53
N GLY A 119 -44.22 -43.41 12.20
CA GLY A 119 -43.89 -42.41 13.23
C GLY A 119 -42.94 -41.32 12.79
N ASP A 120 -43.51 -40.32 12.13
CA ASP A 120 -43.19 -38.89 12.27
C ASP A 120 -41.93 -38.34 11.57
N GLY A 121 -42.12 -38.00 10.29
CA GLY A 121 -41.84 -36.64 9.87
C GLY A 121 -40.50 -36.40 9.19
N ASP A 122 -40.22 -37.13 8.11
CA ASP A 122 -39.34 -36.66 7.04
C ASP A 122 -40.06 -35.50 6.33
N GLY A 123 -40.04 -34.35 6.98
CA GLY A 123 -40.32 -33.05 6.38
C GLY A 123 -39.16 -32.60 5.51
N ASP A 124 -38.69 -33.45 4.59
CA ASP A 124 -37.85 -33.05 3.45
C ASP A 124 -38.70 -32.32 2.38
N GLY A 125 -39.79 -31.68 2.83
CA GLY A 125 -40.53 -30.73 2.02
C GLY A 125 -39.74 -29.44 2.02
N ASP A 126 -38.93 -29.26 0.98
CA ASP A 126 -38.62 -27.97 0.36
C ASP A 126 -38.68 -26.83 1.40
N THR A 127 -37.66 -26.77 2.27
CA THR A 127 -37.67 -25.85 3.41
C THR A 127 -37.71 -24.44 2.89
N SER A 128 -38.94 -23.92 2.79
CA SER A 128 -39.19 -22.55 2.42
C SER A 128 -38.51 -21.69 3.46
N CYS A 129 -37.65 -20.77 3.03
CA CYS A 129 -37.05 -19.83 3.96
C CYS A 129 -38.16 -18.96 4.59
N MET A 130 -38.01 -18.65 5.88
CA MET A 130 -38.92 -17.78 6.64
C MET A 130 -38.27 -16.42 6.96
N GLY A 131 -36.97 -16.29 6.73
CA GLY A 131 -36.20 -15.06 6.84
C GLY A 131 -34.81 -15.23 6.23
N ASP A 132 -34.07 -14.13 6.12
CA ASP A 132 -32.71 -14.13 5.56
C ASP A 132 -31.75 -15.02 6.38
N GLU A 133 -32.03 -15.21 7.67
CA GLU A 133 -31.22 -16.09 8.54
C GLU A 133 -31.28 -17.57 8.14
N ASP A 134 -32.28 -17.98 7.36
CA ASP A 134 -32.41 -19.34 6.83
C ASP A 134 -31.55 -19.56 5.56
N CYS A 135 -31.05 -18.48 4.97
CA CYS A 135 -30.31 -18.47 3.71
C CYS A 135 -28.80 -18.33 3.95
N THR A 136 -28.13 -19.47 4.11
CA THR A 136 -26.68 -19.50 4.46
C THR A 136 -25.74 -19.55 3.25
N ALA A 137 -26.29 -19.67 2.04
CA ALA A 137 -25.51 -19.72 0.81
C ALA A 137 -24.97 -18.32 0.47
N PRO A 138 -23.65 -18.13 0.27
CA PRO A 138 -23.07 -16.80 0.02
C PRO A 138 -23.64 -16.06 -1.20
N MET A 139 -24.04 -16.81 -2.23
CA MET A 139 -24.62 -16.27 -3.47
C MET A 139 -26.15 -16.14 -3.42
N MET A 140 -26.78 -16.64 -2.35
CA MET A 140 -28.23 -16.54 -2.16
C MET A 140 -28.55 -16.29 -0.68
N PRO A 141 -28.13 -15.14 -0.12
CA PRO A 141 -28.27 -14.88 1.31
C PRO A 141 -29.63 -14.28 1.70
N PHE A 142 -30.51 -13.97 0.75
CA PHE A 142 -31.80 -13.32 1.01
C PHE A 142 -32.96 -14.27 0.81
N CYS A 143 -33.97 -14.18 1.67
CA CYS A 143 -35.18 -14.96 1.54
C CYS A 143 -36.26 -14.18 0.78
N ASP A 144 -36.68 -14.69 -0.37
CA ASP A 144 -37.89 -14.23 -1.03
C ASP A 144 -39.11 -14.80 -0.28
N LEU A 145 -39.71 -13.99 0.59
CA LEU A 145 -40.88 -14.38 1.40
C LEU A 145 -42.13 -14.69 0.58
N ASP A 146 -42.23 -14.23 -0.68
CA ASP A 146 -43.39 -14.53 -1.52
C ASP A 146 -43.32 -15.96 -2.07
N ASN A 147 -42.12 -16.43 -2.39
CA ASN A 147 -41.88 -17.76 -2.98
C ASN A 147 -41.27 -18.77 -1.99
N GLY A 148 -40.78 -18.31 -0.84
CA GLY A 148 -40.08 -19.12 0.15
C GLY A 148 -38.72 -19.62 -0.31
N VAL A 149 -38.06 -18.95 -1.25
CA VAL A 149 -36.78 -19.41 -1.83
C VAL A 149 -35.65 -18.43 -1.51
N CYS A 150 -34.46 -18.97 -1.27
CA CYS A 150 -33.27 -18.13 -1.12
C CYS A 150 -32.82 -17.60 -2.49
N VAL A 151 -32.55 -16.31 -2.56
CA VAL A 151 -32.19 -15.58 -3.78
C VAL A 151 -30.96 -14.69 -3.57
N GLY A 152 -30.33 -14.30 -4.67
CA GLY A 152 -29.24 -13.33 -4.69
C GLY A 152 -29.70 -11.91 -4.37
N CYS A 153 -28.74 -11.01 -4.12
CA CYS A 153 -29.04 -9.61 -3.88
C CYS A 153 -29.69 -8.91 -5.10
N ASP A 154 -29.38 -9.35 -6.32
CA ASP A 154 -29.92 -8.80 -7.57
C ASP A 154 -31.41 -9.07 -7.78
N GLU A 155 -31.97 -10.02 -7.04
CA GLU A 155 -33.39 -10.36 -7.08
C GLU A 155 -34.22 -9.62 -6.02
N THR A 156 -33.57 -8.86 -5.12
CA THR A 156 -34.29 -8.06 -4.12
C THR A 156 -34.80 -6.74 -4.69
N ALA A 157 -35.75 -6.11 -3.99
CA ALA A 157 -36.32 -4.82 -4.41
C ALA A 157 -35.33 -3.63 -4.27
N ASP A 158 -34.32 -3.77 -3.41
CA ASP A 158 -33.27 -2.78 -3.16
C ASP A 158 -31.93 -3.53 -2.96
N PRO A 159 -31.23 -3.90 -4.05
CA PRO A 159 -30.07 -4.80 -3.99
C PRO A 159 -28.97 -4.33 -3.03
N ASP A 160 -28.53 -3.08 -3.15
CA ASP A 160 -27.52 -2.50 -2.25
C ASP A 160 -28.08 -2.30 -0.84
N GLY A 161 -29.35 -1.88 -0.70
CA GLY A 161 -29.98 -1.73 0.61
C GLY A 161 -30.09 -3.05 1.37
N SER A 162 -30.37 -4.15 0.67
CA SER A 162 -30.38 -5.51 1.19
C SER A 162 -29.00 -5.92 1.68
N CYS A 163 -27.96 -5.72 0.85
CA CYS A 163 -26.57 -6.00 1.23
C CYS A 163 -26.11 -5.18 2.44
N ALA A 164 -26.34 -3.86 2.43
CA ALA A 164 -25.99 -2.97 3.54
C ALA A 164 -26.74 -3.29 4.84
N GLY A 165 -27.97 -3.81 4.74
CA GLY A 165 -28.77 -4.27 5.87
C GLY A 165 -28.26 -5.59 6.46
N ALA A 166 -27.76 -6.50 5.61
CA ALA A 166 -27.22 -7.79 6.01
C ALA A 166 -25.81 -7.65 6.61
N ASP A 167 -24.89 -6.95 5.93
CA ASP A 167 -23.55 -6.65 6.42
C ASP A 167 -23.12 -5.22 6.03
N PRO A 168 -22.96 -4.32 7.01
CA PRO A 168 -22.46 -2.96 6.76
C PRO A 168 -21.08 -2.89 6.08
N ASN A 169 -20.28 -3.97 6.11
CA ASN A 169 -18.97 -4.03 5.46
C ASN A 169 -19.04 -4.56 4.02
N MET A 170 -20.17 -5.12 3.59
CA MET A 170 -20.41 -5.56 2.22
C MET A 170 -21.70 -4.93 1.69
N PRO A 171 -21.76 -3.59 1.53
CA PRO A 171 -23.00 -2.89 1.27
C PRO A 171 -23.43 -2.88 -0.20
N VAL A 172 -22.61 -3.36 -1.13
CA VAL A 172 -22.86 -3.25 -2.57
C VAL A 172 -23.24 -4.61 -3.14
N CYS A 173 -24.29 -4.66 -3.96
CA CYS A 173 -24.68 -5.85 -4.68
C CYS A 173 -23.98 -5.90 -6.05
N GLU A 174 -23.23 -6.96 -6.33
CA GLU A 174 -22.60 -7.23 -7.63
C GLU A 174 -23.05 -8.63 -8.11
N GLY A 175 -23.92 -8.65 -9.13
CA GLY A 175 -24.62 -9.87 -9.50
C GLY A 175 -25.45 -10.39 -8.32
N ALA A 176 -25.30 -11.66 -7.96
CA ALA A 176 -26.05 -12.25 -6.85
C ALA A 176 -25.39 -12.08 -5.47
N ALA A 177 -24.18 -11.51 -5.40
CA ALA A 177 -23.35 -11.45 -4.19
C ALA A 177 -23.22 -10.04 -3.61
N CYS A 178 -23.18 -9.96 -2.29
CA CYS A 178 -22.79 -8.74 -1.60
C CYS A 178 -21.26 -8.61 -1.54
N VAL A 179 -20.75 -7.46 -1.91
CA VAL A 179 -19.33 -7.12 -1.94
C VAL A 179 -19.08 -5.76 -1.28
N GLN A 180 -17.81 -5.43 -1.01
CA GLN A 180 -17.48 -4.17 -0.34
C GLN A 180 -17.69 -2.97 -1.24
N CYS A 181 -17.38 -3.12 -2.53
CA CYS A 181 -17.43 -2.06 -3.51
C CYS A 181 -17.43 -2.62 -4.94
N THR A 182 -17.77 -1.76 -5.90
CA THR A 182 -17.65 -2.03 -7.33
C THR A 182 -17.09 -0.80 -8.04
N ALA A 183 -16.81 -0.91 -9.34
CA ALA A 183 -16.35 0.23 -10.15
C ALA A 183 -17.34 1.42 -10.15
N ASP A 184 -18.65 1.12 -10.06
CA ASP A 184 -19.72 2.10 -10.06
C ASP A 184 -20.00 2.70 -8.68
N VAL A 185 -19.66 1.96 -7.61
CA VAL A 185 -19.93 2.36 -6.20
C VAL A 185 -18.64 2.46 -5.39
N GLN A 186 -17.66 3.20 -5.91
CA GLN A 186 -16.37 3.42 -5.22
C GLN A 186 -16.53 4.14 -3.88
N SER A 187 -17.57 4.97 -3.73
CA SER A 187 -17.86 5.70 -2.49
C SER A 187 -18.27 4.80 -1.32
N ALA A 188 -18.49 3.49 -1.54
CA ALA A 188 -18.67 2.52 -0.47
C ALA A 188 -17.39 2.35 0.36
N CYS A 189 -16.22 2.52 -0.26
CA CYS A 189 -14.93 2.48 0.40
C CYS A 189 -14.66 3.78 1.16
N THR A 190 -14.48 3.69 2.47
CA THR A 190 -14.26 4.84 3.36
C THR A 190 -13.21 4.51 4.44
N GLY A 191 -12.83 5.52 5.23
CA GLY A 191 -11.87 5.34 6.33
C GLY A 191 -10.48 4.97 5.84
N THR A 192 -9.88 3.92 6.43
CA THR A 192 -8.52 3.44 6.14
C THR A 192 -8.40 2.62 4.86
N THR A 193 -9.52 2.36 4.19
CA THR A 193 -9.59 1.62 2.92
C THR A 193 -10.46 2.38 1.94
N PRO A 194 -10.01 3.55 1.44
CA PRO A 194 -10.82 4.42 0.60
C PRO A 194 -10.85 4.01 -0.88
N ILE A 195 -10.00 3.06 -1.30
CA ILE A 195 -9.85 2.69 -2.70
C ILE A 195 -10.58 1.37 -2.96
N CYS A 196 -11.42 1.32 -3.99
CA CYS A 196 -12.00 0.06 -4.43
C CYS A 196 -11.02 -0.69 -5.35
N ASP A 197 -10.55 -1.85 -4.92
CA ASP A 197 -9.94 -2.82 -5.83
C ASP A 197 -11.05 -3.54 -6.60
N VAL A 198 -11.33 -3.04 -7.79
CA VAL A 198 -12.39 -3.54 -8.68
C VAL A 198 -12.17 -4.99 -9.14
N ALA A 199 -10.95 -5.51 -9.09
CA ALA A 199 -10.70 -6.90 -9.45
C ALA A 199 -11.11 -7.85 -8.31
N GLY A 200 -10.92 -7.43 -7.07
CA GLY A 200 -11.28 -8.19 -5.88
C GLY A 200 -12.65 -7.83 -5.28
N ASN A 201 -13.27 -6.73 -5.71
CA ASN A 201 -14.45 -6.12 -5.08
C ASN A 201 -14.26 -5.85 -3.58
N VAL A 202 -13.02 -5.47 -3.20
CA VAL A 202 -12.60 -5.21 -1.83
C VAL A 202 -12.08 -3.79 -1.69
N CYS A 203 -12.36 -3.16 -0.55
CA CYS A 203 -11.78 -1.88 -0.21
C CYS A 203 -10.36 -2.06 0.31
N VAL A 204 -9.42 -1.29 -0.24
CA VAL A 204 -8.00 -1.31 0.11
C VAL A 204 -7.50 0.09 0.46
N GLY A 205 -6.39 0.13 1.20
CA GLY A 205 -5.70 1.39 1.51
C GLY A 205 -5.13 2.02 0.24
N CYS A 206 -5.05 3.35 0.20
CA CYS A 206 -4.31 4.03 -0.85
C CYS A 206 -2.80 3.73 -0.73
N VAL A 207 -2.14 3.64 -1.89
CA VAL A 207 -0.70 3.37 -2.02
C VAL A 207 0.01 4.41 -2.89
N ASP A 208 -0.77 5.27 -3.56
CA ASP A 208 -0.29 6.41 -4.34
C ASP A 208 -1.16 7.63 -4.01
N HIS A 209 -0.57 8.82 -4.00
CA HIS A 209 -1.32 10.06 -3.79
C HIS A 209 -2.36 10.29 -4.90
N GLU A 210 -2.13 9.78 -6.10
CA GLU A 210 -2.97 9.95 -7.29
C GLU A 210 -4.30 9.20 -7.16
N GLN A 211 -4.37 8.20 -6.27
CA GLN A 211 -5.60 7.50 -5.95
C GLN A 211 -6.56 8.35 -5.09
N CYS A 212 -6.04 9.41 -4.46
CA CYS A 212 -6.84 10.36 -3.68
C CYS A 212 -7.08 11.62 -4.53
N SER A 213 -8.11 11.60 -5.38
CA SER A 213 -8.37 12.61 -6.41
C SER A 213 -8.38 14.05 -5.91
N ASP A 214 -8.88 14.27 -4.70
CA ASP A 214 -9.04 15.59 -4.11
C ASP A 214 -8.02 15.91 -3.02
N SER A 215 -7.04 15.02 -2.76
CA SER A 215 -6.09 15.20 -1.66
C SER A 215 -4.77 14.44 -1.88
N ALA A 216 -4.34 13.70 -0.85
CA ALA A 216 -3.12 12.92 -0.79
C ALA A 216 -3.42 11.62 -0.07
N CYS A 217 -2.62 10.60 -0.36
CA CYS A 217 -2.61 9.38 0.43
C CYS A 217 -1.76 9.53 1.72
N ASN A 218 -2.30 9.09 2.86
CA ASN A 218 -1.56 8.84 4.08
C ASN A 218 -1.01 7.39 4.05
N PHE A 219 0.18 7.20 3.50
CA PHE A 219 0.75 5.84 3.36
C PHE A 219 0.97 5.11 4.69
N ALA A 220 0.95 5.82 5.83
CA ALA A 220 1.10 5.20 7.13
C ALA A 220 -0.18 4.47 7.59
N GLU A 221 -1.35 4.95 7.17
CA GLU A 221 -2.65 4.45 7.64
C GLU A 221 -3.56 3.96 6.49
N GLY A 222 -3.21 4.24 5.24
CA GLY A 222 -3.96 3.83 4.04
C GLY A 222 -5.18 4.69 3.71
N ASN A 223 -5.48 5.73 4.50
CA ASN A 223 -6.56 6.67 4.21
C ASN A 223 -6.13 7.81 3.30
N CYS A 224 -7.09 8.42 2.59
CA CYS A 224 -6.89 9.71 1.95
C CYS A 224 -7.04 10.83 2.98
N PHE A 225 -6.19 11.86 2.89
CA PHE A 225 -6.34 13.09 3.67
C PHE A 225 -7.70 13.74 3.36
N ASP A 226 -8.31 14.40 4.34
CA ASP A 226 -9.59 15.11 4.14
C ASP A 226 -9.37 16.32 3.19
N PRO A 227 -10.08 16.40 2.05
CA PRO A 227 -9.97 17.56 1.15
C PRO A 227 -10.42 18.88 1.78
N ALA A 228 -11.19 18.85 2.89
CA ALA A 228 -11.50 20.04 3.68
C ALA A 228 -10.29 20.58 4.47
N ASN A 229 -9.25 19.77 4.67
CA ASN A 229 -8.04 20.09 5.42
C ASN A 229 -6.86 20.47 4.50
N ILE A 230 -7.15 21.12 3.37
CA ILE A 230 -6.13 21.63 2.46
C ILE A 230 -5.84 23.10 2.77
N LEU A 231 -4.59 23.38 3.08
CA LEU A 231 -4.08 24.72 3.33
C LEU A 231 -3.07 25.13 2.27
N HIS A 232 -3.13 26.38 1.84
CA HIS A 232 -2.20 26.96 0.87
C HIS A 232 -1.20 27.90 1.53
N VAL A 233 0.04 27.86 1.05
CA VAL A 233 1.12 28.77 1.40
C VAL A 233 1.57 29.51 0.16
N ASP A 234 1.45 30.84 0.16
CA ASP A 234 1.94 31.72 -0.90
C ASP A 234 2.40 33.06 -0.29
N GLY A 235 3.72 33.26 -0.24
CA GLY A 235 4.33 34.47 0.30
C GLY A 235 4.49 35.61 -0.71
N ASN A 236 4.07 35.46 -1.97
CA ASN A 236 4.29 36.46 -3.02
C ASN A 236 3.32 37.63 -3.00
N ASN A 237 2.14 37.39 -2.45
CA ASN A 237 0.95 37.95 -3.06
C ASN A 237 0.58 39.36 -2.57
N GLY A 238 1.46 40.03 -1.80
CA GLY A 238 1.14 41.32 -1.15
C GLY A 238 -0.11 41.23 -0.25
N VAL A 239 -0.60 40.02 0.01
CA VAL A 239 -1.72 39.69 0.88
C VAL A 239 -1.30 40.03 2.30
N ILE A 240 -2.20 40.68 3.03
CA ILE A 240 -1.98 40.95 4.45
C ILE A 240 -2.02 39.59 5.16
N CYS A 241 -0.84 39.05 5.46
CA CYS A 241 -0.65 37.78 6.17
C CYS A 241 -1.41 37.69 7.51
N GLY A 242 -1.88 38.81 8.05
CA GLY A 242 -2.69 38.86 9.28
C GLY A 242 -4.15 38.44 9.11
N ALA A 243 -4.65 38.24 7.89
CA ALA A 243 -6.01 37.76 7.60
C ALA A 243 -6.04 36.44 6.81
N ALA A 244 -4.92 35.72 6.75
CA ALA A 244 -4.84 34.43 6.09
C ALA A 244 -5.72 33.39 6.81
N ASP A 245 -6.52 32.66 6.04
CA ASP A 245 -7.33 31.52 6.53
C ASP A 245 -6.83 30.18 5.97
N GLY A 246 -5.79 30.21 5.11
CA GLY A 246 -5.21 29.04 4.49
C GLY A 246 -5.94 28.56 3.24
N SER A 247 -7.04 29.19 2.84
CA SER A 247 -7.64 28.95 1.52
C SER A 247 -6.69 29.41 0.40
N GLU A 248 -6.92 28.94 -0.82
CA GLU A 248 -6.17 29.41 -2.00
C GLU A 248 -6.33 30.92 -2.23
N ALA A 249 -7.47 31.50 -1.83
CA ALA A 249 -7.73 32.94 -1.95
C ALA A 249 -7.04 33.79 -0.88
N LEU A 250 -6.86 33.24 0.33
CA LEU A 250 -6.20 33.89 1.46
C LEU A 250 -5.16 32.94 2.09
N PRO A 251 -4.10 32.60 1.32
CA PRO A 251 -3.10 31.62 1.74
C PRO A 251 -2.26 32.16 2.89
N TYR A 252 -1.64 31.25 3.64
CA TYR A 252 -0.62 31.62 4.61
C TYR A 252 0.63 32.13 3.90
N CYS A 253 1.32 33.12 4.48
CA CYS A 253 2.55 33.64 3.89
C CYS A 253 3.78 32.77 4.20
N THR A 254 3.68 31.88 5.20
CA THR A 254 4.79 31.04 5.63
C THR A 254 4.32 29.63 5.93
N VAL A 255 5.22 28.67 5.79
CA VAL A 255 4.94 27.25 6.04
C VAL A 255 4.71 27.03 7.53
N GLY A 256 5.48 27.69 8.39
CA GLY A 256 5.28 27.63 9.83
C GLY A 256 3.88 28.08 10.26
N ALA A 257 3.34 29.13 9.64
CA ALA A 257 1.98 29.60 9.92
C ALA A 257 0.92 28.58 9.49
N ALA A 258 1.08 27.95 8.32
CA ALA A 258 0.17 26.90 7.87
C ALA A 258 0.17 25.70 8.83
N ILE A 259 1.35 25.24 9.27
CA ILE A 259 1.43 24.10 10.20
C ILE A 259 0.76 24.38 11.54
N VAL A 260 0.95 25.57 12.11
CA VAL A 260 0.36 25.92 13.41
C VAL A 260 -1.17 25.95 13.35
N ASN A 261 -1.74 26.28 12.20
CA ASN A 261 -3.18 26.35 11.99
C ASN A 261 -3.76 25.12 11.30
N ALA A 262 -2.91 24.16 10.92
CA ALA A 262 -3.34 22.92 10.29
C ALA A 262 -4.16 22.08 11.27
N PRO A 263 -5.38 21.65 10.90
CA PRO A 263 -6.02 20.55 11.59
C PRO A 263 -5.15 19.28 11.49
N ASN A 264 -5.46 18.29 12.33
CA ASN A 264 -4.81 16.98 12.21
C ASN A 264 -5.08 16.40 10.82
N GLU A 265 -4.08 15.76 10.22
CA GLU A 265 -4.15 15.22 8.86
C GLU A 265 -4.55 16.30 7.84
N SER A 266 -3.62 17.23 7.61
CA SER A 266 -3.77 18.28 6.60
C SER A 266 -2.80 18.11 5.44
N VAL A 267 -3.21 18.59 4.27
CA VAL A 267 -2.33 18.81 3.11
C VAL A 267 -1.97 20.29 3.06
N ILE A 268 -0.67 20.59 3.02
CA ILE A 268 -0.14 21.94 2.83
C ILE A 268 0.39 22.03 1.40
N VAL A 269 -0.30 22.81 0.56
CA VAL A 269 0.11 23.13 -0.80
C VAL A 269 0.95 24.39 -0.79
N ILE A 270 2.22 24.27 -1.20
CA ILE A 270 3.20 25.34 -1.16
C ILE A 270 3.44 25.87 -2.58
N HIS A 271 3.10 27.15 -2.78
CA HIS A 271 3.37 27.88 -4.03
C HIS A 271 4.79 28.44 -4.01
N GLU A 272 5.43 28.50 -5.17
CA GLU A 272 6.80 29.03 -5.28
C GLU A 272 6.86 30.52 -5.00
N LEU A 273 7.97 31.03 -4.43
CA LEU A 273 8.16 32.47 -4.29
C LEU A 273 8.75 33.09 -5.56
N ILE A 274 8.34 34.32 -5.87
CA ILE A 274 8.81 35.10 -7.02
C ILE A 274 10.33 35.23 -6.99
N GLY A 275 10.95 34.98 -8.14
CA GLY A 275 12.39 35.13 -8.33
C GLY A 275 13.22 34.06 -7.63
N GLU A 276 12.68 32.84 -7.51
CA GLU A 276 13.35 31.70 -6.86
C GLU A 276 13.73 32.00 -5.41
N ALA A 277 12.94 32.85 -4.75
CA ALA A 277 13.11 33.11 -3.34
C ALA A 277 12.75 31.85 -2.52
N ALA A 278 13.37 31.72 -1.35
CA ALA A 278 13.12 30.60 -0.46
C ALA A 278 12.26 31.03 0.73
N TYR A 279 11.33 30.17 1.14
CA TYR A 279 10.74 30.22 2.47
C TYR A 279 11.84 29.91 3.48
N GLN A 280 12.33 30.95 4.16
CA GLN A 280 13.44 30.84 5.10
C GLN A 280 12.90 30.66 6.52
N GLU A 281 12.77 29.41 6.96
CA GLU A 281 12.13 29.02 8.21
C GLU A 281 12.83 27.81 8.85
N ASP A 282 12.51 27.52 10.11
CA ASP A 282 12.94 26.33 10.86
C ASP A 282 11.74 25.53 11.36
N THR A 283 11.01 25.01 10.40
CA THR A 283 9.69 24.43 10.60
C THR A 283 9.76 23.05 11.26
N THR A 284 8.89 22.81 12.24
CA THR A 284 8.80 21.51 12.96
C THR A 284 7.44 20.86 12.74
N VAL A 285 7.44 19.61 12.29
CA VAL A 285 6.25 18.77 12.10
C VAL A 285 6.07 17.88 13.32
N THR A 286 4.94 17.98 14.02
CA THR A 286 4.62 17.20 15.23
C THR A 286 3.38 16.32 15.11
N GLY A 287 2.67 16.39 13.98
CA GLY A 287 1.52 15.53 13.66
C GLY A 287 1.63 15.00 12.23
N THR A 288 0.53 14.49 11.70
CA THR A 288 0.46 13.94 10.33
C THR A 288 0.14 15.04 9.33
N LEU A 289 1.06 15.29 8.39
CA LEU A 289 0.94 16.34 7.38
C LEU A 289 1.48 15.86 6.03
N ALA A 290 0.83 16.30 4.95
CA ALA A 290 1.41 16.31 3.61
C ALA A 290 1.90 17.72 3.25
N MET A 291 3.07 17.85 2.61
CA MET A 291 3.64 19.09 2.08
C MET A 291 3.96 18.93 0.61
N PHE A 292 3.10 19.47 -0.25
CA PHE A 292 3.21 19.32 -1.70
C PHE A 292 3.50 20.66 -2.36
N ALA A 293 4.34 20.64 -3.40
CA ALA A 293 4.41 21.77 -4.31
C ALA A 293 3.08 21.96 -5.02
N ALA A 294 2.67 23.21 -5.21
CA ALA A 294 1.59 23.53 -6.15
C ALA A 294 1.94 23.04 -7.56
N VAL A 295 0.91 22.73 -8.37
CA VAL A 295 1.11 22.16 -9.70
C VAL A 295 1.87 23.14 -10.60
N GLY A 296 3.04 22.72 -11.07
CA GLY A 296 3.90 23.52 -11.94
C GLY A 296 4.95 24.36 -11.20
N ASP A 297 4.86 24.45 -9.88
CA ASP A 297 5.75 25.25 -9.04
C ASP A 297 6.94 24.43 -8.54
N ALA A 298 8.04 25.13 -8.20
CA ALA A 298 9.20 24.54 -7.56
C ALA A 298 9.58 25.30 -6.26
N PRO A 299 8.73 25.24 -5.21
CA PRO A 299 8.95 25.99 -3.99
C PRO A 299 10.26 25.56 -3.30
N ILE A 300 10.99 26.56 -2.82
CA ILE A 300 12.28 26.36 -2.14
C ILE A 300 12.09 26.63 -0.65
N LEU A 301 12.41 25.65 0.18
CA LEU A 301 12.57 25.81 1.62
C LEU A 301 14.04 25.96 1.99
N ARG A 302 14.32 26.79 2.98
CA ARG A 302 15.67 27.04 3.49
C ARG A 302 15.66 27.15 5.01
N GLY A 303 16.59 26.45 5.65
CA GLY A 303 16.80 26.52 7.10
C GLY A 303 17.14 27.93 7.58
N PHE A 304 16.64 28.28 8.76
CA PHE A 304 16.89 29.55 9.43
C PHE A 304 17.74 29.38 10.69
N ASN A 305 18.56 30.39 11.04
CA ASN A 305 19.36 30.43 12.28
C ASN A 305 20.24 29.20 12.59
N GLY A 306 20.71 28.46 11.58
CA GLY A 306 21.50 27.25 11.81
C GLY A 306 20.68 26.00 12.10
N ASN A 307 19.36 26.06 11.89
CA ASN A 307 18.44 24.94 11.98
C ASN A 307 18.11 24.38 10.58
N PRO A 308 17.65 23.12 10.49
CA PRO A 308 17.06 22.56 9.26
C PRO A 308 15.85 23.35 8.78
N ALA A 309 15.55 23.29 7.49
CA ALA A 309 14.33 23.90 6.93
C ALA A 309 13.08 23.21 7.47
N VAL A 310 13.14 21.88 7.55
CA VAL A 310 12.06 21.04 8.07
C VAL A 310 12.65 20.00 9.03
N THR A 311 12.04 19.90 10.21
CA THR A 311 12.32 18.89 11.22
C THR A 311 11.05 18.10 11.52
N VAL A 312 11.06 16.78 11.30
CA VAL A 312 9.98 15.88 11.74
C VAL A 312 10.29 15.43 13.17
N ALA A 313 9.45 15.81 14.13
CA ALA A 313 9.60 15.41 15.53
C ALA A 313 9.12 13.97 15.76
N VAL A 314 9.30 13.43 16.97
CA VAL A 314 8.98 12.04 17.33
C VAL A 314 7.53 11.66 17.03
N ALA A 315 6.59 12.58 17.26
CA ALA A 315 5.17 12.37 16.99
C ALA A 315 4.75 12.76 15.56
N GLY A 316 5.69 13.23 14.74
CA GLY A 316 5.42 13.75 13.40
C GLY A 316 5.49 12.67 12.32
N THR A 317 4.57 12.77 11.37
CA THR A 317 4.50 11.97 10.14
C THR A 317 4.42 12.94 8.97
N LEU A 318 5.41 12.93 8.07
CA LEU A 318 5.47 13.87 6.94
C LEU A 318 5.45 13.14 5.59
N PHE A 319 4.53 13.52 4.71
CA PHE A 319 4.56 13.16 3.30
C PHE A 319 4.99 14.39 2.50
N MET A 320 6.12 14.35 1.81
CA MET A 320 6.66 15.52 1.10
C MET A 320 6.87 15.21 -0.37
N ARG A 321 6.29 16.06 -1.24
CA ARG A 321 6.36 15.87 -2.69
C ARG A 321 6.67 17.16 -3.45
N GLY A 322 7.61 17.10 -4.38
CA GLY A 322 7.92 18.21 -5.28
C GLY A 322 8.63 19.41 -4.64
N ILE A 323 9.07 19.30 -3.38
CA ILE A 323 9.68 20.42 -2.65
C ILE A 323 11.20 20.45 -2.86
N GLN A 324 11.77 21.63 -3.08
CA GLN A 324 13.22 21.83 -3.02
C GLN A 324 13.64 22.33 -1.64
N ILE A 325 14.65 21.71 -1.03
CA ILE A 325 15.29 22.20 0.19
C ILE A 325 16.75 22.51 -0.12
N SER A 326 17.14 23.78 0.01
CA SER A 326 18.49 24.20 -0.36
C SER A 326 19.07 25.34 0.47
N LEU A 327 20.40 25.43 0.49
CA LEU A 327 21.16 26.51 1.13
C LEU A 327 20.91 26.65 2.63
N SER A 328 20.49 25.56 3.29
CA SER A 328 20.40 25.47 4.75
C SER A 328 21.79 25.25 5.32
N THR A 329 22.17 26.03 6.34
CA THR A 329 23.48 25.88 6.99
C THR A 329 23.57 24.62 7.86
N ALA A 330 22.43 24.13 8.35
CA ALA A 330 22.26 22.81 8.96
C ALA A 330 22.00 21.74 7.88
N PRO A 331 21.76 20.46 8.25
CA PRO A 331 21.10 19.52 7.34
C PRO A 331 19.81 20.16 6.80
N GLY A 332 19.55 20.05 5.49
CA GLY A 332 18.35 20.64 4.90
C GLY A 332 17.06 20.08 5.51
N PHE A 333 17.01 18.76 5.63
CA PHE A 333 15.88 18.00 6.16
C PHE A 333 16.31 17.16 7.37
N ARG A 334 15.49 17.11 8.43
CA ARG A 334 15.78 16.29 9.62
C ARG A 334 14.57 15.47 10.02
N VAL A 335 14.79 14.19 10.29
CA VAL A 335 13.83 13.34 10.99
C VAL A 335 14.40 13.02 12.36
N ASN A 336 13.70 13.43 13.41
CA ASN A 336 14.08 13.29 14.81
C ASN A 336 13.08 12.38 15.53
N GLY A 337 13.15 11.09 15.21
CA GLY A 337 12.32 10.03 15.78
C GLY A 337 10.93 9.85 15.18
N GLY A 338 10.50 10.72 14.25
CA GLY A 338 9.23 10.57 13.51
C GLY A 338 9.39 9.76 12.21
N ALA A 339 8.38 9.85 11.34
CA ALA A 339 8.35 9.18 10.03
C ALA A 339 8.24 10.18 8.88
N ALA A 340 8.87 9.88 7.74
CA ALA A 340 8.75 10.71 6.56
C ALA A 340 8.84 9.92 5.26
N TRP A 341 7.98 10.27 4.30
CA TRP A 341 8.00 9.82 2.91
C TRP A 341 8.33 11.03 2.05
N VAL A 342 9.39 10.91 1.25
CA VAL A 342 9.90 12.03 0.45
C VAL A 342 10.00 11.60 -1.00
N GLU A 343 9.13 12.17 -1.83
CA GLU A 343 8.97 11.80 -3.24
C GLU A 343 9.25 13.00 -4.12
N SER A 344 9.87 12.77 -5.28
CA SER A 344 10.08 13.81 -6.32
C SER A 344 10.63 15.16 -5.80
N SER A 345 11.37 15.13 -4.69
CA SER A 345 11.85 16.30 -3.96
C SER A 345 13.36 16.44 -4.11
N ARG A 346 13.87 17.68 -4.00
CA ARG A 346 15.30 17.98 -4.21
C ARG A 346 15.92 18.57 -2.96
N ILE A 347 16.73 17.77 -2.26
CA ILE A 347 17.44 18.24 -1.06
C ILE A 347 18.93 18.43 -1.40
N VAL A 348 19.31 19.65 -1.81
CA VAL A 348 20.60 19.92 -2.46
C VAL A 348 21.27 21.18 -1.92
N ASN A 349 22.59 21.28 -2.05
CA ASN A 349 23.37 22.47 -1.69
C ASN A 349 23.16 22.95 -0.23
N ASN A 350 23.02 22.01 0.71
CA ASN A 350 22.94 22.28 2.14
C ASN A 350 24.30 21.95 2.78
N PRO A 351 25.11 22.93 3.20
CA PRO A 351 26.43 22.68 3.81
C PRO A 351 26.43 21.71 5.00
N GLY A 352 25.36 21.67 5.79
CA GLY A 352 25.21 20.73 6.91
C GLY A 352 24.78 19.32 6.51
N GLY A 353 24.64 19.04 5.21
CA GLY A 353 24.18 17.76 4.66
C GLY A 353 22.79 17.86 4.04
N GLY A 354 22.44 16.90 3.18
CA GLY A 354 21.11 16.85 2.58
C GLY A 354 20.04 16.59 3.65
N TRP A 355 20.06 15.39 4.22
CA TRP A 355 19.16 14.97 5.28
C TRP A 355 19.92 14.39 6.48
N SER A 356 19.28 14.36 7.65
CA SER A 356 19.79 13.68 8.85
C SER A 356 18.69 12.90 9.55
N LEU A 357 18.96 11.63 9.87
CA LEU A 357 18.13 10.82 10.76
C LEU A 357 18.74 10.83 12.16
N LEU A 358 17.96 11.24 13.15
CA LEU A 358 18.27 11.04 14.56
C LEU A 358 17.32 9.94 15.05
N ALA A 359 17.87 8.75 15.21
CA ALA A 359 17.11 7.63 15.78
C ALA A 359 16.65 8.00 17.19
N ALA A 360 15.40 7.67 17.51
CA ALA A 360 14.94 7.68 18.88
C ALA A 360 15.76 6.64 19.66
N VAL A 361 16.69 7.08 20.50
CA VAL A 361 17.36 6.22 21.47
C VAL A 361 16.27 5.79 22.46
N HIS A 362 15.74 4.59 22.27
CA HIS A 362 14.84 3.93 23.22
C HIS A 362 15.67 3.29 24.32
#